data_AF-A0A1Z5J1J5-F1
#
_entry.id   AF-A0A1Z5J1J5-F1
#
_cell.length_a   1.000
_cell.length_b   1.000
_cell.length_c   1.000
_cell.angle_alpha   90.00
_cell.angle_beta   90.00
_cell.angle_gamma   90.00
#
_symmetry.space_group_name_H-M   'P 1'
#
loop_
_entity.id
_entity.type
_entity.pdbx_description
1 polymer ?
#
loop_
_entity_poly.entity_id
_entity_poly.type
_entity_poly.pdbx_seq_one_letter_code
_entity_poly.pdbx_strand_id
1 'polypeptide(L)'
;MKNNLKHITKMMVAAGAVTFGLTGLAATANASTVYHRTSIKNVKSTAMYSTSNKGKTYSFKGSAVHFTLKSSHNLKSYHNSTWTKAKQTTIKHGRHSSTYYYVKNAKNGASGWVNKLYMKTGRDYQLSNPKNVTSKDYIMKSNGKVYQLKGNNNWFQFKSGQSLSDTATYAVTAQRNVYKKGKASIYYYVVGTDGTKGWTWHGYLTAGDHKSATQNNITSSTGNSGQAADSDGFIHVDNASEVGSKGPGVYTYTENANDSWTKSGNEWSDKVKKAIDSYDIENKTAAQIESDYSGTINAWG
;
A
#
# COMPACT_ATOMS: atom_id res chain seq x y z
N MET A 1 48.66 -13.79 -4.17
CA MET A 1 47.79 -13.15 -5.17
C MET A 1 47.31 -11.83 -4.56
N LYS A 2 48.00 -10.69 -4.57
CA LYS A 2 48.62 -9.87 -5.64
C LYS A 2 47.67 -9.48 -6.78
N ASN A 3 47.43 -8.16 -6.88
CA ASN A 3 47.10 -7.31 -8.06
C ASN A 3 45.74 -6.58 -7.93
N ASN A 4 45.58 -5.27 -8.16
CA ASN A 4 46.51 -4.24 -8.62
C ASN A 4 46.01 -2.83 -8.26
N LEU A 5 46.84 -2.10 -7.53
CA LEU A 5 46.88 -0.64 -7.45
C LEU A 5 47.64 -0.15 -8.70
N LYS A 6 47.09 0.79 -9.48
CA LYS A 6 47.86 1.49 -10.52
C LYS A 6 47.94 2.98 -10.22
N HIS A 7 49.16 3.38 -9.87
CA HIS A 7 49.71 4.73 -9.94
C HIS A 7 49.69 5.27 -11.38
N ILE A 8 49.55 6.59 -11.52
CA ILE A 8 50.21 7.33 -12.59
C ILE A 8 51.03 8.44 -11.95
N THR A 9 52.32 8.37 -12.25
CA THR A 9 53.46 9.10 -11.71
C THR A 9 53.69 10.41 -12.48
N LYS A 10 54.15 11.43 -11.75
CA LYS A 10 54.69 12.70 -12.23
C LYS A 10 55.81 12.48 -13.27
N MET A 11 55.88 13.37 -14.26
CA MET A 11 57.17 13.80 -14.82
C MET A 11 57.16 15.32 -15.04
N MET A 12 58.31 15.91 -14.71
CA MET A 12 58.67 17.33 -14.76
C MET A 12 60.03 17.41 -15.48
N VAL A 13 60.42 18.63 -15.87
CA VAL A 13 61.74 19.12 -16.41
C VAL A 13 61.76 19.27 -17.95
N ALA A 14 61.56 20.50 -18.50
CA ALA A 14 62.48 21.65 -18.75
C ALA A 14 63.24 21.50 -20.09
N ALA A 15 63.57 22.51 -20.92
CA ALA A 15 63.62 23.96 -20.84
C ALA A 15 63.49 24.56 -22.26
N GLY A 16 63.16 25.86 -22.36
CA GLY A 16 63.18 26.62 -23.61
C GLY A 16 62.68 28.05 -23.39
N ALA A 17 63.60 28.97 -23.09
CA ALA A 17 63.32 30.38 -22.87
C ALA A 17 63.09 31.11 -24.19
N VAL A 18 61.94 31.79 -24.33
CA VAL A 18 61.82 33.03 -25.10
C VAL A 18 60.95 33.99 -24.29
N THR A 19 61.61 34.97 -23.68
CA THR A 19 61.03 36.16 -23.07
C THR A 19 60.44 37.05 -24.17
N PHE A 20 59.12 37.20 -24.19
CA PHE A 20 58.45 38.40 -24.69
C PHE A 20 57.51 38.90 -23.60
N GLY A 21 57.77 40.13 -23.15
CA GLY A 21 57.02 40.80 -22.11
C GLY A 21 55.59 41.06 -22.53
N LEU A 22 54.66 40.50 -21.76
CA LEU A 22 53.31 40.99 -21.59
C LEU A 22 53.05 40.90 -20.08
N THR A 23 53.25 42.00 -19.38
CA THR A 23 52.71 42.21 -18.03
C THR A 23 51.20 42.28 -18.14
N GLY A 24 50.57 41.14 -18.42
CA GLY A 24 49.15 40.96 -18.29
C GLY A 24 48.85 40.98 -16.80
N LEU A 25 48.34 42.11 -16.31
CA LEU A 25 47.64 42.19 -15.04
C LEU A 25 46.67 40.99 -15.00
N ALA A 26 46.99 39.98 -14.20
CA ALA A 26 46.06 38.92 -13.91
C ALA A 26 44.90 39.57 -13.16
N ALA A 27 43.87 39.99 -13.90
CA ALA A 27 42.65 40.49 -13.32
C ALA A 27 42.11 39.37 -12.44
N THR A 28 42.24 39.53 -11.13
CA THR A 28 41.53 38.73 -10.15
C THR A 28 40.05 39.00 -10.40
N ALA A 29 39.43 38.17 -11.23
CA ALA A 29 38.02 38.29 -11.55
C ALA A 29 37.24 38.05 -10.25
N ASN A 30 36.86 39.13 -9.58
CA ASN A 30 35.99 39.08 -8.41
C ASN A 30 34.70 38.38 -8.83
N ALA A 31 34.47 37.18 -8.31
CA ALA A 31 33.23 36.46 -8.57
C ALA A 31 32.07 37.27 -8.00
N SER A 32 31.04 37.53 -8.81
CA SER A 32 29.83 38.21 -8.34
C SER A 32 29.28 37.50 -7.11
N THR A 33 29.13 38.24 -6.02
CA THR A 33 28.55 37.78 -4.74
C THR A 33 27.02 37.80 -4.75
N VAL A 34 26.42 38.21 -5.87
CA VAL A 34 24.98 38.42 -6.02
C VAL A 34 24.35 37.28 -6.80
N TYR A 35 23.17 36.85 -6.37
CA TYR A 35 22.36 35.92 -7.15
C TYR A 35 21.51 36.64 -8.20
N HIS A 36 21.52 36.09 -9.41
CA HIS A 36 20.62 36.47 -10.51
C HIS A 36 19.74 35.28 -10.87
N ARG A 37 18.50 35.52 -11.29
CA ARG A 37 17.60 34.47 -11.76
C ARG A 37 16.94 34.86 -13.07
N THR A 38 16.68 33.85 -13.91
CA THR A 38 15.85 34.05 -15.08
C THR A 38 14.39 34.29 -14.69
N SER A 39 13.57 34.71 -15.66
CA SER A 39 12.12 34.72 -15.51
C SER A 39 11.60 33.35 -15.05
N ILE A 40 10.58 33.39 -14.20
CA ILE A 40 9.93 32.18 -13.70
C ILE A 40 9.01 31.67 -14.81
N LYS A 41 9.19 30.40 -15.17
CA LYS A 41 8.35 29.72 -16.16
C LYS A 41 7.38 28.79 -15.45
N ASN A 42 6.10 28.86 -15.81
CA ASN A 42 5.14 27.83 -15.45
C ASN A 42 5.47 26.56 -16.23
N VAL A 43 5.32 25.40 -15.58
CA VAL A 43 5.59 24.10 -16.20
C VAL A 43 4.49 23.12 -15.82
N LYS A 44 4.41 22.02 -16.57
CA LYS A 44 3.48 20.93 -16.26
C LYS A 44 3.65 20.49 -14.81
N SER A 45 2.51 20.40 -14.11
CA SER A 45 2.43 19.84 -12.76
C SER A 45 3.03 18.44 -12.75
N THR A 46 4.11 18.24 -11.98
CA THR A 46 4.85 16.96 -11.94
C THR A 46 5.06 16.55 -10.50
N ALA A 47 4.64 15.34 -10.14
CA ALA A 47 4.96 14.74 -8.86
C ALA A 47 6.45 14.40 -8.76
N MET A 48 7.03 14.73 -7.62
CA MET A 48 8.45 14.53 -7.30
C MET A 48 8.59 14.08 -5.84
N TYR A 49 9.76 13.53 -5.50
CA TYR A 49 10.15 13.23 -4.13
C TYR A 49 11.59 13.68 -3.89
N SER A 50 11.91 14.01 -2.64
CA SER A 50 13.27 14.45 -2.30
C SER A 50 14.19 13.26 -2.06
N THR A 51 15.46 13.39 -2.47
CA THR A 51 16.51 12.42 -2.18
C THR A 51 17.62 12.96 -1.30
N SER A 52 17.48 14.21 -0.81
CA SER A 52 18.59 14.92 -0.17
C SER A 52 18.41 15.02 1.35
N ASN A 53 19.48 14.71 2.09
CA ASN A 53 19.55 14.92 3.55
C ASN A 53 20.00 16.34 3.91
N LYS A 54 20.57 17.08 2.97
CA LYS A 54 21.16 18.43 3.19
C LYS A 54 20.41 19.54 2.46
N GLY A 55 19.60 19.19 1.46
CA GLY A 55 18.86 20.15 0.65
C GLY A 55 17.79 20.89 1.44
N LYS A 56 17.46 22.09 0.98
CA LYS A 56 16.43 22.94 1.55
C LYS A 56 15.53 23.49 0.44
N THR A 57 14.33 23.89 0.81
CA THR A 57 13.53 24.82 0.02
C THR A 57 13.88 26.26 0.41
N TYR A 58 13.67 27.19 -0.52
CA TYR A 58 13.99 28.60 -0.36
C TYR A 58 12.84 29.49 -0.82
N SER A 59 12.74 30.68 -0.23
CA SER A 59 12.00 31.81 -0.76
C SER A 59 12.98 32.80 -1.39
N PHE A 60 12.60 33.41 -2.50
CA PHE A 60 13.37 34.50 -3.09
C PHE A 60 13.00 35.82 -2.41
N LYS A 61 14.00 36.62 -2.05
CA LYS A 61 13.84 37.97 -1.49
C LYS A 61 14.63 38.97 -2.33
N GLY A 62 13.96 39.95 -2.92
CA GLY A 62 14.56 40.92 -3.85
C GLY A 62 14.17 40.72 -5.30
N SER A 63 14.83 41.47 -6.19
CA SER A 63 14.53 41.50 -7.63
C SER A 63 15.18 40.33 -8.38
N ALA A 64 14.82 40.09 -9.64
CA ALA A 64 15.41 39.00 -10.41
C ALA A 64 16.94 39.14 -10.62
N VAL A 65 17.46 40.36 -10.61
CA VAL A 65 18.88 40.66 -10.82
C VAL A 65 19.66 40.86 -9.52
N HIS A 66 18.98 40.98 -8.38
CA HIS A 66 19.60 41.15 -7.07
C HIS A 66 18.68 40.55 -6.00
N PHE A 67 18.82 39.25 -5.75
CA PHE A 67 18.05 38.57 -4.71
C PHE A 67 18.91 37.70 -3.79
N THR A 68 18.30 37.31 -2.67
CA THR A 68 18.87 36.34 -1.74
C THR A 68 17.95 35.12 -1.58
N LEU A 69 18.57 33.98 -1.29
CA LEU A 69 17.90 32.72 -0.99
C LEU A 69 17.64 32.64 0.52
N LYS A 70 16.40 32.88 0.95
CA LYS A 70 15.99 32.66 2.34
C LYS A 70 15.54 31.22 2.52
N SER A 71 16.24 30.44 3.34
CA SER A 71 15.86 29.05 3.64
C SER A 71 14.45 28.99 4.27
N SER A 72 13.66 28.00 3.88
CA SER A 72 12.30 27.77 4.36
C SER A 72 12.15 26.41 5.05
N HIS A 73 12.36 25.30 4.33
CA HIS A 73 12.20 23.95 4.88
C HIS A 73 13.39 23.04 4.59
N ASN A 74 13.81 22.25 5.59
CA ASN A 74 14.83 21.21 5.41
C ASN A 74 14.22 19.98 4.74
N LEU A 75 14.74 19.55 3.58
CA LEU A 75 14.15 18.45 2.82
C LEU A 75 14.20 17.10 3.54
N LYS A 76 15.19 16.90 4.43
CA LYS A 76 15.30 15.68 5.26
C LYS A 76 14.02 15.35 6.03
N SER A 77 13.28 16.37 6.47
CA SER A 77 12.03 16.22 7.22
C SER A 77 10.84 15.78 6.35
N TYR A 78 11.05 15.63 5.03
CA TYR A 78 10.01 15.40 4.02
C TYR A 78 10.35 14.24 3.08
N HIS A 79 11.25 13.34 3.47
CA HIS A 79 11.59 12.14 2.68
C HIS A 79 10.39 11.22 2.45
N ASN A 80 9.41 11.26 3.35
CA ASN A 80 8.21 10.43 3.25
C ASN A 80 7.01 11.26 2.74
N SER A 81 7.17 11.94 1.61
CA SER A 81 6.09 12.75 1.01
C SER A 81 6.34 13.09 -0.46
N THR A 82 5.26 13.21 -1.23
CA THR A 82 5.27 13.79 -2.58
C THR A 82 5.32 15.32 -2.52
N TRP A 83 6.09 15.88 -3.45
CA TRP A 83 6.15 17.29 -3.80
C TRP A 83 5.64 17.49 -5.23
N THR A 84 4.81 18.50 -5.46
CA THR A 84 4.32 18.84 -6.79
C THR A 84 5.08 20.04 -7.32
N LYS A 85 5.86 19.84 -8.39
CA LYS A 85 6.51 20.92 -9.15
C LYS A 85 5.51 21.59 -10.08
N ALA A 86 5.45 22.92 -10.06
CA ALA A 86 4.60 23.71 -10.97
C ALA A 86 5.33 24.86 -11.69
N LYS A 87 6.50 25.29 -11.21
CA LYS A 87 7.28 26.37 -11.83
C LYS A 87 8.77 26.03 -11.83
N GLN A 88 9.53 26.67 -12.73
CA GLN A 88 10.99 26.57 -12.75
C GLN A 88 11.65 27.93 -13.06
N THR A 89 12.88 28.09 -12.61
CA THR A 89 13.78 29.19 -12.99
C THR A 89 15.24 28.71 -12.93
N THR A 90 16.16 29.40 -13.60
CA THR A 90 17.59 29.18 -13.46
C THR A 90 18.18 30.28 -12.58
N ILE A 91 18.88 29.90 -11.53
CA ILE A 91 19.63 30.80 -10.64
C ILE A 91 21.10 30.77 -11.07
N LYS A 92 21.73 31.93 -11.15
CA LYS A 92 23.15 32.15 -11.45
C LYS A 92 23.83 32.83 -10.26
N HIS A 93 25.05 32.41 -9.96
CA HIS A 93 25.93 33.01 -8.96
C HIS A 93 27.38 32.89 -9.44
N GLY A 94 28.00 34.02 -9.77
CA GLY A 94 29.26 34.03 -10.52
C GLY A 94 29.15 33.18 -11.80
N ARG A 95 30.06 32.22 -11.97
CA ARG A 95 30.10 31.29 -13.13
C ARG A 95 29.17 30.08 -12.99
N HIS A 96 28.51 29.91 -11.84
CA HIS A 96 27.67 28.75 -11.58
C HIS A 96 26.22 29.04 -11.90
N SER A 97 25.53 28.06 -12.48
CA SER A 97 24.08 28.11 -12.69
C SER A 97 23.40 26.82 -12.26
N SER A 98 22.16 26.90 -11.82
CA SER A 98 21.37 25.75 -11.40
C SER A 98 19.89 25.99 -11.62
N THR A 99 19.18 24.96 -12.07
CA THR A 99 17.72 24.99 -12.18
C THR A 99 17.08 24.77 -10.82
N TYR A 100 16.14 25.64 -10.47
CA TYR A 100 15.31 25.54 -9.29
C TYR A 100 13.86 25.29 -9.68
N TYR A 101 13.19 24.44 -8.91
CA TYR A 101 11.79 24.09 -9.05
C TYR A 101 10.99 24.69 -7.90
N TYR A 102 9.87 25.33 -8.21
CA TYR A 102 8.89 25.68 -7.19
C TYR A 102 8.02 24.47 -6.92
N VAL A 103 8.05 23.99 -5.69
CA VAL A 103 7.37 22.77 -5.26
C VAL A 103 6.41 23.03 -4.10
N LYS A 104 5.34 22.25 -4.01
CA LYS A 104 4.39 22.21 -2.89
C LYS A 104 4.23 20.80 -2.36
N ASN A 105 4.32 20.62 -1.05
CA ASN A 105 4.23 19.33 -0.38
C ASN A 105 2.77 18.87 -0.27
N ALA A 106 2.52 17.59 -0.57
CA ALA A 106 1.17 17.02 -0.54
C ALA A 106 0.63 16.75 0.88
N LYS A 107 1.51 16.56 1.88
CA LYS A 107 1.11 16.24 3.26
C LYS A 107 0.60 17.46 4.01
N ASN A 108 1.35 18.57 3.95
CA ASN A 108 1.11 19.74 4.80
C ASN A 108 1.13 21.08 4.06
N GLY A 109 1.24 21.07 2.72
CA GLY A 109 1.23 22.29 1.91
C GLY A 109 2.51 23.13 1.97
N ALA A 110 3.55 22.70 2.70
CA ALA A 110 4.86 23.35 2.71
C ALA A 110 5.36 23.60 1.28
N SER A 111 5.96 24.75 1.01
CA SER A 111 6.34 25.11 -0.36
C SER A 111 7.61 25.94 -0.44
N GLY A 112 8.20 25.98 -1.62
CA GLY A 112 9.38 26.81 -1.89
C GLY A 112 10.17 26.35 -3.10
N TRP A 113 11.24 27.08 -3.38
CA TRP A 113 12.18 26.79 -4.46
C TRP A 113 13.23 25.79 -4.01
N VAL A 114 13.41 24.71 -4.76
CA VAL A 114 14.40 23.68 -4.48
C VAL A 114 15.28 23.45 -5.70
N ASN A 115 16.57 23.22 -5.49
CA ASN A 115 17.47 22.85 -6.58
C ASN A 115 17.02 21.51 -7.19
N LYS A 116 16.95 21.44 -8.52
CA LYS A 116 16.58 20.23 -9.28
C LYS A 116 17.33 18.98 -8.82
N LEU A 117 18.62 19.11 -8.47
CA LEU A 117 19.47 17.98 -8.08
C LEU A 117 19.00 17.25 -6.81
N TYR A 118 18.13 17.86 -6.00
CA TYR A 118 17.62 17.25 -4.76
C TYR A 118 16.27 16.56 -4.93
N MET A 119 15.74 16.53 -6.15
CA MET A 119 14.40 16.03 -6.45
C MET A 119 14.46 14.97 -7.56
N LYS A 120 13.70 13.90 -7.40
CA LYS A 120 13.45 12.90 -8.44
C LYS A 120 11.98 12.86 -8.79
N THR A 121 11.67 12.56 -10.05
CA THR A 121 10.28 12.43 -10.51
C THR A 121 9.62 11.19 -9.90
N GLY A 122 8.36 11.31 -9.51
CA GLY A 122 7.56 10.22 -8.99
C GLY A 122 6.77 10.61 -7.73
N ARG A 123 5.80 9.77 -7.38
CA ARG A 123 5.04 9.88 -6.13
C ARG A 123 5.75 9.13 -5.01
N ASP A 124 5.63 9.62 -3.78
CA ASP A 124 6.17 8.98 -2.59
C ASP A 124 5.25 9.14 -1.40
N TYR A 125 5.04 8.05 -0.66
CA TYR A 125 4.07 7.93 0.42
C TYR A 125 2.67 8.44 0.04
N GLN A 126 2.22 8.10 -1.17
CA GLN A 126 0.87 8.40 -1.65
C GLN A 126 0.09 7.13 -1.97
N LEU A 127 -1.23 7.25 -2.01
CA LEU A 127 -2.14 6.15 -2.32
C LEU A 127 -3.01 6.51 -3.53
N SER A 128 -3.38 5.52 -4.34
CA SER A 128 -4.55 5.67 -5.24
C SER A 128 -5.84 5.52 -4.44
N ASN A 129 -6.97 5.91 -5.03
CA ASN A 129 -8.27 5.48 -4.53
C ASN A 129 -8.32 3.94 -4.46
N PRO A 130 -8.91 3.37 -3.40
CA PRO A 130 -9.32 1.97 -3.38
C PRO A 130 -10.26 1.68 -4.55
N LYS A 131 -10.13 0.49 -5.11
CA LYS A 131 -11.08 -0.09 -6.06
C LYS A 131 -11.62 -1.36 -5.42
N ASN A 132 -12.94 -1.43 -5.25
CA ASN A 132 -13.58 -2.67 -4.84
C ASN A 132 -13.34 -3.72 -5.91
N VAL A 133 -13.18 -4.96 -5.49
CA VAL A 133 -13.06 -6.11 -6.38
C VAL A 133 -14.07 -7.15 -5.95
N THR A 134 -14.49 -8.00 -6.89
CA THR A 134 -15.25 -9.19 -6.55
C THR A 134 -14.47 -10.00 -5.54
N SER A 135 -15.09 -10.31 -4.40
CA SER A 135 -14.43 -11.03 -3.31
C SER A 135 -13.92 -12.37 -3.81
N LYS A 136 -12.68 -12.68 -3.46
CA LYS A 136 -12.04 -13.97 -3.72
C LYS A 136 -11.21 -14.35 -2.51
N ASP A 137 -11.12 -15.64 -2.27
CA ASP A 137 -10.32 -16.19 -1.19
C ASP A 137 -8.87 -16.34 -1.62
N TYR A 138 -8.00 -15.97 -0.69
CA TYR A 138 -6.55 -16.05 -0.81
C TYR A 138 -5.96 -16.71 0.43
N ILE A 139 -4.84 -17.39 0.22
CA ILE A 139 -3.99 -17.92 1.29
C ILE A 139 -2.62 -17.27 1.26
N MET A 140 -1.88 -17.40 2.35
CA MET A 140 -0.51 -16.91 2.43
C MET A 140 0.39 -17.67 1.45
N LYS A 141 1.02 -16.93 0.54
CA LYS A 141 2.08 -17.44 -0.35
C LYS A 141 3.46 -17.34 0.30
N SER A 142 3.68 -16.28 1.06
CA SER A 142 4.96 -16.00 1.73
C SER A 142 4.76 -15.08 2.91
N ASN A 143 5.71 -15.13 3.85
CA ASN A 143 5.69 -14.31 5.06
C ASN A 143 5.47 -12.83 4.70
N GLY A 144 4.46 -12.24 5.33
CA GLY A 144 4.04 -10.88 5.06
C GLY A 144 3.28 -10.29 6.25
N LYS A 145 2.79 -9.07 6.08
CA LYS A 145 2.04 -8.36 7.11
C LYS A 145 0.82 -7.69 6.53
N VAL A 146 -0.26 -7.70 7.30
CA VAL A 146 -1.46 -6.91 7.09
C VAL A 146 -1.34 -5.63 7.91
N TYR A 147 -1.44 -4.48 7.25
CA TYR A 147 -1.26 -3.18 7.88
C TYR A 147 -2.56 -2.38 7.92
N GLN A 148 -2.76 -1.69 9.04
CA GLN A 148 -3.65 -0.53 9.05
C GLN A 148 -2.93 0.68 8.43
N LEU A 149 -3.62 1.41 7.55
CA LEU A 149 -3.07 2.63 6.95
C LEU A 149 -3.54 3.86 7.74
N LYS A 150 -2.63 4.79 8.02
CA LYS A 150 -2.93 6.11 8.58
C LYS A 150 -2.78 7.16 7.50
N GLY A 151 -3.66 8.16 7.48
CA GLY A 151 -3.59 9.30 6.57
C GLY A 151 -4.63 9.22 5.47
N ASN A 152 -4.30 9.77 4.30
CA ASN A 152 -5.19 9.86 3.14
C ASN A 152 -4.39 9.59 1.84
N ASN A 153 -5.00 9.87 0.69
CA ASN A 153 -4.36 9.59 -0.60
C ASN A 153 -3.14 10.47 -0.91
N ASN A 154 -3.11 11.68 -0.35
CA ASN A 154 -2.02 12.63 -0.56
C ASN A 154 -0.80 12.33 0.33
N TRP A 155 -1.02 11.62 1.43
CA TRP A 155 0.04 11.16 2.32
C TRP A 155 -0.45 10.02 3.21
N PHE A 156 0.35 8.95 3.35
CA PHE A 156 0.04 7.85 4.26
C PHE A 156 1.24 7.36 5.08
N GLN A 157 0.94 6.58 6.11
CA GLN A 157 1.89 5.75 6.84
C GLN A 157 1.29 4.38 7.13
N PHE A 158 2.13 3.35 7.13
CA PHE A 158 1.78 2.05 7.71
C PHE A 158 1.76 2.19 9.24
N LYS A 159 0.69 1.73 9.89
CA LYS A 159 0.66 1.53 11.35
C LYS A 159 1.33 0.19 11.70
N SER A 160 1.15 -0.29 12.94
CA SER A 160 1.48 -1.66 13.30
C SER A 160 0.85 -2.64 12.30
N GLY A 161 1.65 -3.62 11.88
CA GLY A 161 1.24 -4.68 10.99
C GLY A 161 1.16 -6.00 11.76
N GLN A 162 0.07 -6.73 11.56
CA GLN A 162 -0.10 -8.09 12.02
C GLN A 162 0.52 -9.04 10.99
N SER A 163 1.24 -10.06 11.43
CA SER A 163 1.78 -11.08 10.52
C SER A 163 0.64 -11.83 9.85
N LEU A 164 0.82 -12.21 8.58
CA LEU A 164 -0.07 -13.17 7.94
C LEU A 164 0.11 -14.53 8.64
N SER A 165 -1.01 -15.20 8.93
CA SER A 165 -1.08 -16.61 9.31
C SER A 165 -1.04 -17.51 8.08
N ASP A 166 -0.37 -18.66 8.21
CA ASP A 166 -0.30 -19.77 7.26
C ASP A 166 -1.47 -20.76 7.38
N THR A 167 -2.41 -20.52 8.29
CA THR A 167 -3.64 -21.32 8.48
C THR A 167 -4.91 -20.54 8.18
N ALA A 168 -4.80 -19.24 7.88
CA ALA A 168 -5.95 -18.37 7.66
C ALA A 168 -6.26 -18.17 6.17
N THR A 169 -7.56 -18.14 5.85
CA THR A 169 -8.07 -17.72 4.53
C THR A 169 -8.40 -16.24 4.58
N TYR A 170 -8.10 -15.51 3.51
CA TYR A 170 -8.27 -14.07 3.41
C TYR A 170 -9.19 -13.71 2.24
N ALA A 171 -10.38 -13.17 2.55
CA ALA A 171 -11.24 -12.56 1.56
C ALA A 171 -10.65 -11.21 1.11
N VAL A 172 -10.32 -11.08 -0.18
CA VAL A 172 -9.85 -9.83 -0.77
C VAL A 172 -11.04 -9.03 -1.30
N THR A 173 -11.34 -7.88 -0.69
CA THR A 173 -12.53 -7.08 -1.04
C THR A 173 -12.21 -5.79 -1.79
N ALA A 174 -10.95 -5.34 -1.73
CA ALA A 174 -10.50 -4.16 -2.48
C ALA A 174 -9.02 -4.24 -2.83
N GLN A 175 -8.61 -3.44 -3.81
CA GLN A 175 -7.21 -3.22 -4.15
C GLN A 175 -6.89 -1.73 -4.31
N ARG A 176 -5.63 -1.35 -4.07
CA ARG A 176 -5.14 0.00 -4.35
C ARG A 176 -3.65 0.01 -4.66
N ASN A 177 -3.18 1.07 -5.30
CA ASN A 177 -1.76 1.33 -5.47
C ASN A 177 -1.20 2.12 -4.29
N VAL A 178 -0.08 1.64 -3.76
CA VAL A 178 0.81 2.35 -2.83
C VAL A 178 2.01 2.85 -3.62
N TYR A 179 2.30 4.15 -3.52
CA TYR A 179 3.44 4.77 -4.20
C TYR A 179 4.58 5.03 -3.23
N LYS A 180 5.76 4.48 -3.52
CA LYS A 180 7.00 4.77 -2.77
C LYS A 180 8.16 5.01 -3.74
N LYS A 181 8.87 6.12 -3.57
CA LYS A 181 10.04 6.52 -4.37
C LYS A 181 9.82 6.40 -5.89
N GLY A 182 8.64 6.79 -6.36
CA GLY A 182 8.26 6.73 -7.77
C GLY A 182 7.77 5.38 -8.28
N LYS A 183 7.80 4.32 -7.46
CA LYS A 183 7.27 2.99 -7.81
C LYS A 183 5.86 2.81 -7.27
N ALA A 184 5.02 2.11 -8.02
CA ALA A 184 3.70 1.68 -7.60
C ALA A 184 3.75 0.21 -7.16
N SER A 185 3.04 -0.12 -6.09
CA SER A 185 2.85 -1.50 -5.64
C SER A 185 1.38 -1.72 -5.32
N ILE A 186 0.81 -2.84 -5.75
CA ILE A 186 -0.59 -3.19 -5.48
C ILE A 186 -0.70 -3.71 -4.05
N TYR A 187 -1.70 -3.24 -3.33
CA TYR A 187 -2.06 -3.73 -2.02
C TYR A 187 -3.52 -4.18 -2.06
N TYR A 188 -3.79 -5.33 -1.45
CA TYR A 188 -5.13 -5.85 -1.24
C TYR A 188 -5.61 -5.49 0.15
N TYR A 189 -6.88 -5.14 0.25
CA TYR A 189 -7.58 -5.10 1.53
C TYR A 189 -8.15 -6.49 1.81
N VAL A 190 -7.76 -7.06 2.93
CA VAL A 190 -8.12 -8.42 3.33
C VAL A 190 -8.98 -8.42 4.59
N VAL A 191 -9.85 -9.43 4.67
CA VAL A 191 -10.54 -9.87 5.89
C VAL A 191 -10.24 -11.35 6.07
N GLY A 192 -9.49 -11.69 7.11
CA GLY A 192 -9.04 -13.04 7.42
C GLY A 192 -10.02 -13.80 8.32
N THR A 193 -10.05 -15.12 8.20
CA THR A 193 -10.78 -16.02 9.11
C THR A 193 -10.27 -15.97 10.55
N ASP A 194 -9.02 -15.54 10.74
CA ASP A 194 -8.37 -15.28 12.04
C ASP A 194 -8.73 -13.90 12.63
N GLY A 195 -9.66 -13.17 12.03
CA GLY A 195 -10.06 -11.82 12.42
C GLY A 195 -9.12 -10.70 11.93
N THR A 196 -8.02 -11.04 11.24
CA THR A 196 -7.10 -10.05 10.68
C THR A 196 -7.79 -9.20 9.62
N LYS A 197 -7.63 -7.87 9.68
CA LYS A 197 -8.11 -6.98 8.62
C LYS A 197 -7.12 -5.87 8.30
N GLY A 198 -7.04 -5.47 7.04
CA GLY A 198 -6.21 -4.34 6.60
C GLY A 198 -5.57 -4.54 5.23
N TRP A 199 -4.52 -3.76 4.94
CA TRP A 199 -3.85 -3.75 3.65
C TRP A 199 -2.58 -4.58 3.66
N THR A 200 -2.48 -5.56 2.77
CA THR A 200 -1.28 -6.36 2.55
C THR A 200 -0.78 -6.23 1.12
N TRP A 201 0.52 -6.40 0.90
CA TRP A 201 1.07 -6.41 -0.45
C TRP A 201 0.58 -7.66 -1.19
N HIS A 202 0.09 -7.50 -2.41
CA HIS A 202 -0.56 -8.59 -3.15
C HIS A 202 0.35 -9.81 -3.35
N GLY A 203 1.67 -9.62 -3.44
CA GLY A 203 2.61 -10.72 -3.66
C GLY A 203 2.84 -11.63 -2.46
N TYR A 204 2.31 -11.29 -1.28
CA TYR A 204 2.27 -12.19 -0.13
C TYR A 204 1.12 -13.21 -0.20
N LEU A 205 0.20 -13.05 -1.14
CA LEU A 205 -0.99 -13.88 -1.26
C LEU A 205 -1.03 -14.62 -2.59
N THR A 206 -1.70 -15.77 -2.59
CA THR A 206 -2.09 -16.51 -3.79
C THR A 206 -3.55 -16.92 -3.66
N ALA A 207 -4.26 -17.02 -4.79
CA ALA A 207 -5.66 -17.44 -4.76
C ALA A 207 -5.78 -18.88 -4.22
N GLY A 208 -6.82 -19.12 -3.42
CA GLY A 208 -7.08 -20.39 -2.77
C GLY A 208 -7.68 -20.20 -1.38
N ASP A 209 -8.07 -21.30 -0.76
CA ASP A 209 -8.66 -21.39 0.56
C ASP A 209 -7.92 -22.44 1.40
N HIS A 210 -7.73 -22.16 2.70
CA HIS A 210 -7.46 -23.23 3.65
C HIS A 210 -8.78 -23.96 3.88
N LYS A 211 -8.92 -25.14 3.27
CA LYS A 211 -9.95 -26.10 3.69
C LYS A 211 -9.76 -26.32 5.18
N SER A 212 -10.70 -25.86 6.01
CA SER A 212 -10.61 -26.02 7.45
C SER A 212 -10.62 -27.52 7.75
N ALA A 213 -9.48 -28.04 8.19
CA ALA A 213 -9.41 -29.38 8.74
C ALA A 213 -10.09 -29.37 10.12
N THR A 214 -11.40 -29.55 10.11
CA THR A 214 -12.11 -30.14 11.24
C THR A 214 -12.76 -31.42 10.74
N GLN A 215 -11.93 -32.43 10.44
CA GLN A 215 -12.40 -33.81 10.46
C GLN A 215 -12.66 -34.16 11.93
N ASN A 216 -13.84 -33.80 12.43
CA ASN A 216 -14.40 -34.59 13.51
C ASN A 216 -14.85 -35.89 12.85
N ASN A 217 -14.15 -36.98 13.18
CA ASN A 217 -14.58 -38.34 12.88
C ASN A 217 -16.00 -38.55 13.43
N ILE A 218 -17.02 -38.22 12.64
CA ILE A 218 -18.38 -38.69 12.89
C ILE A 218 -18.41 -40.11 12.34
N THR A 219 -18.26 -41.07 13.24
CA THR A 219 -18.53 -42.47 12.96
C THR A 219 -19.95 -42.58 12.43
N SER A 220 -20.06 -43.02 11.17
CA SER A 220 -21.30 -43.15 10.44
C SER A 220 -22.23 -44.14 11.15
N SER A 221 -23.30 -43.66 11.81
CA SER A 221 -24.40 -44.52 12.21
C SER A 221 -25.35 -44.66 11.02
N THR A 222 -25.38 -45.86 10.46
CA THR A 222 -26.25 -46.26 9.36
C THR A 222 -27.73 -46.01 9.72
N GLY A 223 -28.35 -45.05 9.03
CA GLY A 223 -29.78 -44.74 9.11
C GLY A 223 -30.40 -44.78 7.71
N ASN A 224 -31.39 -45.63 7.55
CA ASN A 224 -31.99 -46.07 6.29
C ASN A 224 -32.80 -44.95 5.60
N SER A 225 -32.24 -44.32 4.56
CA SER A 225 -32.92 -43.91 3.30
C SER A 225 -32.03 -42.93 2.50
N GLY A 226 -31.43 -43.42 1.42
CA GLY A 226 -31.43 -42.69 0.16
C GLY A 226 -30.47 -41.51 -0.08
N GLN A 227 -29.38 -41.30 0.67
CA GLN A 227 -28.11 -40.74 0.16
C GLN A 227 -27.09 -40.71 1.30
N ALA A 228 -25.86 -41.16 1.04
CA ALA A 228 -24.78 -41.05 2.01
C ALA A 228 -24.31 -39.58 2.11
N ALA A 229 -24.00 -39.12 3.32
CA ALA A 229 -23.26 -37.88 3.49
C ALA A 229 -21.92 -37.98 2.74
N ASP A 230 -21.49 -36.86 2.15
CA ASP A 230 -20.21 -36.80 1.46
C ASP A 230 -19.04 -36.98 2.45
N SER A 231 -17.81 -37.08 1.94
CA SER A 231 -16.61 -37.29 2.76
C SER A 231 -16.35 -36.18 3.81
N ASP A 232 -17.10 -35.09 3.77
CA ASP A 232 -17.11 -33.98 4.72
C ASP A 232 -18.23 -34.06 5.78
N GLY A 233 -19.10 -35.08 5.71
CA GLY A 233 -20.19 -35.29 6.66
C GLY A 233 -21.45 -34.46 6.41
N PHE A 234 -21.52 -33.73 5.28
CA PHE A 234 -22.66 -32.89 4.93
C PHE A 234 -23.49 -33.48 3.77
N ILE A 235 -24.76 -33.07 3.69
CA ILE A 235 -25.60 -33.30 2.52
C ILE A 235 -25.61 -32.02 1.70
N HIS A 236 -24.96 -32.05 0.54
CA HIS A 236 -24.97 -30.93 -0.40
C HIS A 236 -26.30 -30.87 -1.15
N VAL A 237 -26.91 -29.69 -1.14
CA VAL A 237 -28.14 -29.38 -1.88
C VAL A 237 -27.92 -28.20 -2.82
N ASP A 238 -28.45 -28.29 -4.04
CA ASP A 238 -28.22 -27.28 -5.07
C ASP A 238 -29.10 -26.04 -4.87
N ASN A 239 -30.16 -26.16 -4.07
CA ASN A 239 -31.09 -25.08 -3.72
C ASN A 239 -31.78 -25.35 -2.39
N ALA A 240 -32.33 -24.29 -1.77
CA ALA A 240 -33.02 -24.39 -0.48
C ALA A 240 -34.29 -25.26 -0.52
N SER A 241 -34.92 -25.43 -1.68
CA SER A 241 -36.10 -26.29 -1.84
C SER A 241 -35.81 -27.79 -1.74
N GLU A 242 -34.54 -28.19 -1.79
CA GLU A 242 -34.10 -29.57 -1.55
C GLU A 242 -33.87 -29.89 -0.07
N VAL A 243 -33.94 -28.89 0.81
CA VAL A 243 -33.82 -29.08 2.26
C VAL A 243 -35.06 -29.81 2.77
N GLY A 244 -34.85 -31.01 3.33
CA GLY A 244 -35.91 -31.86 3.89
C GLY A 244 -36.42 -32.96 2.95
N SER A 245 -36.21 -32.87 1.63
CA SER A 245 -36.57 -33.94 0.69
C SER A 245 -35.53 -35.06 0.62
N LYS A 246 -34.31 -34.81 1.12
CA LYS A 246 -33.18 -35.77 1.16
C LYS A 246 -32.96 -36.42 2.53
N GLY A 247 -33.93 -36.31 3.44
CA GLY A 247 -33.91 -36.95 4.77
C GLY A 247 -33.39 -36.07 5.90
N PRO A 248 -33.26 -36.59 7.14
CA PRO A 248 -32.70 -35.83 8.25
C PRO A 248 -31.18 -35.64 8.07
N GLY A 249 -30.69 -34.40 8.22
CA GLY A 249 -29.26 -34.12 8.08
C GLY A 249 -28.90 -32.64 8.20
N VAL A 250 -27.59 -32.35 8.22
CA VAL A 250 -27.06 -30.98 8.15
C VAL A 250 -26.79 -30.65 6.69
N TYR A 251 -27.46 -29.60 6.22
CA TYR A 251 -27.48 -29.20 4.82
C TYR A 251 -26.55 -28.03 4.57
N THR A 252 -25.71 -28.15 3.56
CA THR A 252 -24.92 -27.05 3.01
C THR A 252 -25.33 -26.81 1.57
N TYR A 253 -25.50 -25.55 1.18
CA TYR A 253 -25.71 -25.17 -0.20
C TYR A 253 -24.63 -24.18 -0.64
N THR A 254 -24.16 -24.33 -1.87
CA THR A 254 -23.18 -23.42 -2.44
C THR A 254 -23.93 -22.26 -3.08
N GLU A 255 -23.84 -21.06 -2.51
CA GLU A 255 -24.49 -19.87 -3.05
C GLU A 255 -23.87 -19.46 -4.40
N ASN A 256 -24.67 -19.60 -5.46
CA ASN A 256 -24.36 -18.97 -6.74
C ASN A 256 -24.51 -17.45 -6.57
N ALA A 257 -23.45 -16.69 -6.84
CA ALA A 257 -23.28 -15.27 -6.51
C ALA A 257 -24.23 -14.27 -7.23
N ASN A 258 -25.35 -14.73 -7.78
CA ASN A 258 -26.33 -13.91 -8.49
C ASN A 258 -27.61 -13.60 -7.70
N ASP A 259 -27.86 -14.22 -6.55
CA ASP A 259 -29.06 -13.91 -5.76
C ASP A 259 -28.79 -12.82 -4.71
N SER A 260 -29.42 -11.66 -4.94
CA SER A 260 -29.42 -10.52 -4.03
C SER A 260 -30.19 -10.86 -2.75
N TRP A 261 -29.50 -10.91 -1.61
CA TRP A 261 -30.13 -11.23 -0.32
C TRP A 261 -31.16 -10.16 0.11
N THR A 262 -32.35 -10.63 0.47
CA THR A 262 -33.39 -9.85 1.17
C THR A 262 -33.12 -9.86 2.69
N LYS A 263 -33.65 -8.84 3.39
CA LYS A 263 -33.46 -8.62 4.84
C LYS A 263 -33.70 -9.86 5.71
N SER A 264 -34.64 -10.73 5.32
CA SER A 264 -35.02 -11.93 6.05
C SER A 264 -33.92 -12.98 6.15
N GLY A 265 -33.07 -13.09 5.14
CA GLY A 265 -32.00 -14.08 5.14
C GLY A 265 -30.84 -13.73 6.10
N ASN A 266 -30.50 -12.45 6.20
CA ASN A 266 -29.47 -11.99 7.15
C ASN A 266 -29.93 -12.22 8.61
N GLU A 267 -31.22 -12.01 8.90
CA GLU A 267 -31.78 -12.27 10.23
C GLU A 267 -31.76 -13.76 10.62
N TRP A 268 -31.85 -14.68 9.66
CA TRP A 268 -31.73 -16.11 9.91
C TRP A 268 -30.29 -16.52 10.26
N SER A 269 -29.31 -16.06 9.48
CA SER A 269 -27.88 -16.32 9.75
C SER A 269 -27.44 -15.80 11.11
N ASP A 270 -27.90 -14.61 11.50
CA ASP A 270 -27.56 -14.00 12.77
C ASP A 270 -28.23 -14.69 13.97
N LYS A 271 -29.47 -15.21 13.80
CA LYS A 271 -30.14 -16.01 14.84
C LYS A 271 -29.46 -17.35 15.06
N VAL A 272 -29.03 -18.02 13.99
CA VAL A 272 -28.29 -19.29 14.07
C VAL A 272 -26.93 -19.09 14.74
N LYS A 273 -26.17 -18.06 14.35
CA LYS A 273 -24.90 -17.71 15.01
C LYS A 273 -25.09 -17.38 16.49
N LYS A 274 -26.11 -16.59 16.83
CA LYS A 274 -26.41 -16.23 18.22
C LYS A 274 -26.84 -17.44 19.06
N ALA A 275 -27.54 -18.41 18.47
CA ALA A 275 -27.90 -19.67 19.12
C ALA A 275 -26.65 -20.55 19.35
N ILE A 276 -25.73 -20.58 18.38
CA ILE A 276 -24.43 -21.26 18.51
C ILE A 276 -23.57 -20.64 19.62
N ASP A 277 -23.55 -19.30 19.70
CA ASP A 277 -22.76 -18.57 20.69
C ASP A 277 -23.36 -18.60 22.11
N SER A 278 -24.66 -18.89 22.25
CA SER A 278 -25.38 -18.83 23.54
C SER A 278 -25.67 -20.19 24.19
N TYR A 279 -25.43 -21.30 23.49
CA TYR A 279 -25.71 -22.64 24.00
C TYR A 279 -24.45 -23.52 24.01
N ASP A 280 -24.31 -24.31 25.08
CA ASP A 280 -23.30 -25.36 25.21
C ASP A 280 -23.68 -26.56 24.31
N ILE A 281 -23.57 -26.36 22.99
CA ILE A 281 -23.99 -27.32 21.96
C ILE A 281 -23.09 -28.58 21.98
N GLU A 282 -21.89 -28.49 22.56
CA GLU A 282 -20.94 -29.60 22.66
C GLU A 282 -21.49 -30.80 23.48
N ASN A 283 -22.53 -30.59 24.29
CA ASN A 283 -23.07 -31.60 25.22
C ASN A 283 -24.53 -32.02 24.95
N LYS A 284 -25.15 -31.62 23.83
CA LYS A 284 -26.54 -31.97 23.50
C LYS A 284 -26.64 -32.96 22.34
N THR A 285 -27.61 -33.87 22.43
CA THR A 285 -27.96 -34.79 21.32
C THR A 285 -28.79 -34.07 20.25
N ALA A 286 -28.77 -34.57 19.01
CA ALA A 286 -29.56 -34.01 17.90
C ALA A 286 -31.06 -33.90 18.24
N ALA A 287 -31.62 -34.87 18.98
CA ALA A 287 -33.01 -34.85 19.44
C ALA A 287 -33.30 -33.74 20.47
N GLN A 288 -32.32 -33.40 21.33
CA GLN A 288 -32.46 -32.28 22.26
C GLN A 288 -32.40 -30.93 21.53
N ILE A 289 -31.56 -30.82 20.51
CA ILE A 289 -31.51 -29.65 19.64
C ILE A 289 -32.84 -29.51 18.90
N GLU A 290 -33.36 -30.58 18.29
CA GLU A 290 -34.63 -30.56 17.56
C GLU A 290 -35.85 -30.26 18.46
N SER A 291 -35.85 -30.75 19.71
CA SER A 291 -36.86 -30.40 20.72
C SER A 291 -36.83 -28.92 21.12
N ASP A 292 -35.63 -28.30 21.16
CA ASP A 292 -35.48 -26.88 21.49
C ASP A 292 -35.89 -25.97 20.30
N TYR A 293 -35.77 -26.46 19.06
CA TYR A 293 -36.09 -25.71 17.84
C TYR A 293 -37.55 -25.87 17.36
N SER A 294 -38.18 -27.02 17.59
CA SER A 294 -39.55 -27.30 17.13
C SER A 294 -40.63 -26.45 17.82
N GLY A 295 -40.31 -25.78 18.93
CA GLY A 295 -41.27 -24.95 19.67
C GLY A 295 -41.38 -23.48 19.24
N THR A 296 -40.50 -22.94 18.37
CA THR A 296 -40.37 -21.46 18.28
C THR A 296 -40.22 -20.83 16.91
N ILE A 297 -40.32 -21.56 15.78
CA ILE A 297 -40.15 -20.95 14.46
C ILE A 297 -41.23 -21.42 13.48
N ASN A 298 -42.42 -20.82 13.56
CA ASN A 298 -43.31 -20.75 12.41
C ASN A 298 -42.74 -19.70 11.44
N ALA A 299 -41.98 -20.16 10.44
CA ALA A 299 -41.46 -19.34 9.34
C ALA A 299 -42.50 -19.11 8.23
N TRP A 300 -43.77 -18.91 8.59
CA TRP A 300 -44.82 -18.47 7.68
C TRP A 300 -45.62 -17.33 8.32
N GLY A 301 -45.18 -16.13 7.99
CA GLY A 301 -45.86 -14.85 8.13
C GLY A 301 -45.30 -13.93 7.05
#